data_AF-A0AAW2WVW8-F1
#
_entry.id   AF-A0AAW2WVW8-F1
#
_cell.length_a   1.000
_cell.length_b   1.000
_cell.length_c   1.000
_cell.angle_alpha   90.00
_cell.angle_beta   90.00
_cell.angle_gamma   90.00
#
_symmetry.space_group_name_H-M   'P 1'
#
loop_
_entity.id
_entity.type
_entity.pdbx_description
1 polymer ?
#
loop_
_entity_poly.entity_id
_entity_poly.type
_entity_poly.pdbx_seq_one_letter_code
_entity_poly.pdbx_strand_id
1 'polypeptide(L)'
;MENSKRGFLPVRHRVKLFKKQSLKTDEELRKMFDIPYASAVGSIQYVVQCTRPDVAFASSVTSKYQACAGEAHWTAVKIILKYLRRTKDMFLIYGGGELILEGYSDASFQSDEDDAKSQS
;
A
#
# COMPACT_ATOMS: atom_id res chain seq x y z
N MET A 1 -1.97 -24.84 -16.49
CA MET A 1 -2.07 -23.50 -15.86
C MET A 1 -3.13 -22.68 -16.60
N GLU A 2 -4.38 -23.14 -16.60
CA GLU A 2 -5.38 -22.63 -17.56
C GLU A 2 -6.50 -21.81 -16.91
N ASN A 3 -6.66 -21.88 -15.58
CA ASN A 3 -7.85 -21.34 -14.92
C ASN A 3 -7.56 -20.54 -13.64
N SER A 4 -6.50 -19.72 -13.61
CA SER A 4 -6.31 -18.76 -12.53
C SER A 4 -6.80 -17.38 -12.96
N LYS A 5 -7.92 -16.93 -12.39
CA LYS A 5 -8.51 -15.60 -12.65
C LYS A 5 -7.44 -14.50 -12.49
N ARG A 6 -7.20 -13.72 -13.55
CA ARG A 6 -6.25 -12.61 -13.56
C ARG A 6 -6.84 -11.44 -12.78
N GLY A 7 -6.27 -11.20 -11.60
CA GLY A 7 -6.47 -9.97 -10.83
C GLY A 7 -6.30 -10.21 -9.34
N PHE A 8 -5.46 -9.42 -8.68
CA PHE A 8 -5.71 -8.93 -7.32
C PHE A 8 -4.87 -7.67 -7.13
N LEU A 9 -5.54 -6.52 -7.19
CA LEU A 9 -4.98 -5.18 -6.97
C LEU A 9 -4.08 -5.15 -5.71
N PRO A 10 -3.03 -4.31 -5.68
CA PRO A 10 -2.18 -4.16 -4.50
C PRO A 10 -2.97 -3.70 -3.27
N VAL A 11 -4.11 -3.03 -3.48
CA VAL A 11 -5.14 -2.74 -2.47
C VAL A 11 -6.51 -3.16 -3.02
N ARG A 12 -7.27 -3.96 -2.27
CA ARG A 12 -8.66 -4.26 -2.64
C ARG A 12 -9.54 -3.05 -2.33
N HIS A 13 -10.41 -2.66 -3.28
CA HIS A 13 -11.45 -1.66 -3.03
C HIS A 13 -12.27 -2.12 -1.80
N ARG A 14 -12.37 -1.27 -0.76
CA ARG A 14 -12.95 -1.52 0.59
C ARG A 14 -12.03 -2.03 1.71
N VAL A 15 -10.76 -2.37 1.47
CA VAL A 15 -9.84 -2.64 2.58
C VAL A 15 -9.27 -1.31 3.07
N LYS A 16 -9.90 -0.75 4.10
CA LYS A 16 -9.42 0.43 4.81
C LYS A 16 -8.56 -0.02 6.00
N LEU A 17 -7.35 0.52 6.09
CA LEU A 17 -6.52 0.39 7.29
C LEU A 17 -6.89 1.54 8.23
N PHE A 18 -6.91 1.27 9.53
CA PHE A 18 -7.28 2.25 10.55
C PHE A 18 -6.24 2.28 11.66
N LYS A 19 -6.01 3.46 12.24
CA LYS A 19 -5.14 3.68 13.41
C LYS A 19 -5.63 2.91 14.64
N LYS A 20 -6.92 2.57 14.69
CA LYS A 20 -7.50 1.70 15.72
C LYS A 20 -6.97 0.25 15.67
N GLN A 21 -6.36 -0.17 14.56
CA GLN A 21 -5.76 -1.48 14.34
C GLN A 21 -4.25 -1.50 14.64
N SER A 22 -3.66 -0.37 15.04
CA SER A 22 -2.31 -0.32 15.59
C SER A 22 -2.23 -1.08 16.92
N LEU A 23 -1.03 -1.56 17.25
CA LEU A 23 -0.74 -2.37 18.44
C LEU A 23 -1.27 -1.71 19.71
N LYS A 24 -2.07 -2.47 20.48
CA LYS A 24 -2.61 -2.00 21.76
C LYS A 24 -2.18 -2.86 22.95
N THR A 25 -1.81 -4.12 22.70
CA THR A 25 -1.50 -5.09 23.76
C THR A 25 -0.03 -5.53 23.71
N ASP A 26 0.58 -5.74 24.88
CA ASP A 26 2.01 -6.15 25.02
C ASP A 26 2.32 -7.47 24.26
N GLU A 27 1.33 -8.37 24.17
CA GLU A 27 1.46 -9.62 23.40
C GLU A 27 1.56 -9.38 21.89
N GLU A 28 0.81 -8.41 21.36
CA GLU A 28 0.87 -8.05 19.94
C GLU A 28 2.20 -7.35 19.63
N LEU A 29 2.67 -6.50 20.56
CA LEU A 29 3.97 -5.84 20.47
C LEU A 29 5.10 -6.87 20.36
N ARG A 30 5.10 -7.91 21.21
CA ARG A 30 6.10 -8.99 21.13
C ARG A 30 6.05 -9.73 19.81
N LYS A 31 4.85 -10.02 19.27
CA LYS A 31 4.69 -10.69 17.98
C LYS A 31 5.20 -9.85 16.80
N MET A 32 5.09 -8.53 16.89
CA MET A 32 5.49 -7.62 15.81
C MET A 32 6.89 -7.04 15.95
N PHE A 33 7.51 -7.15 17.14
CA PHE A 33 8.86 -6.67 17.40
C PHE A 33 9.89 -7.26 16.45
N ASP A 34 9.79 -8.56 16.16
CA ASP A 34 10.70 -9.26 15.26
C ASP A 34 10.39 -9.05 13.76
N ILE A 35 9.29 -8.36 13.43
CA ILE A 35 8.87 -8.16 12.05
C ILE A 35 9.52 -6.89 11.50
N PRO A 36 10.32 -6.98 10.41
CA PRO A 36 11.02 -5.82 9.85
C PRO A 36 10.09 -4.95 8.98
N TYR A 37 9.05 -4.37 9.60
CA TYR A 37 8.01 -3.61 8.90
C TYR A 37 8.61 -2.41 8.13
N ALA A 38 9.44 -1.60 8.78
CA ALA A 38 10.05 -0.42 8.16
C ALA A 38 10.96 -0.79 6.97
N SER A 39 11.71 -1.88 7.07
CA SER A 39 12.56 -2.38 5.98
C SER A 39 11.72 -2.84 4.79
N ALA A 40 10.61 -3.55 5.03
CA ALA A 40 9.70 -3.99 3.98
C ALA A 40 9.04 -2.80 3.26
N VAL A 41 8.56 -1.81 4.01
CA VAL A 41 7.97 -0.58 3.44
C VAL A 41 9.02 0.20 2.63
N GLY A 42 10.24 0.36 3.13
CA GLY A 42 11.33 1.01 2.38
C GLY A 42 11.67 0.28 1.08
N SER A 43 11.67 -1.06 1.10
CA SER A 43 11.89 -1.87 -0.09
C SER A 43 10.77 -1.71 -1.14
N ILE A 44 9.51 -1.63 -0.69
CA ILE A 44 8.36 -1.36 -1.56
C ILE A 44 8.48 0.04 -2.17
N GLN A 45 8.88 1.05 -1.38
CA GLN A 45 9.06 2.42 -1.86
C GLN A 45 10.13 2.51 -2.95
N TYR A 46 11.23 1.77 -2.82
CA TYR A 46 12.26 1.67 -3.86
C TYR A 46 11.68 1.09 -5.17
N VAL A 47 10.91 0.00 -5.07
CA VAL A 47 10.26 -0.64 -6.22
C VAL A 47 9.29 0.31 -6.93
N VAL A 48 8.52 1.10 -6.16
CA VAL A 48 7.63 2.14 -6.68
C VAL A 48 8.39 3.18 -7.48
N GLN A 49 9.53 3.66 -6.95
CA GLN A 49 10.31 4.72 -7.56
C GLN A 49 11.05 4.29 -8.83
N CYS A 50 11.48 3.02 -8.90
CA CYS A 50 12.28 2.54 -10.02
C CYS A 50 11.49 1.87 -11.13
N THR A 51 10.46 1.07 -10.81
CA THR A 51 9.90 0.10 -11.80
C THR A 51 8.39 -0.06 -11.76
N ARG A 52 7.74 0.19 -10.63
CA ARG A 52 6.33 -0.19 -10.40
C ARG A 52 5.52 0.93 -9.75
N PRO A 53 5.27 2.05 -10.45
CA PRO A 53 4.48 3.16 -9.92
C PRO A 53 3.01 2.79 -9.67
N ASP A 54 2.52 1.68 -10.25
CA ASP A 54 1.17 1.16 -10.02
C ASP A 54 0.90 0.75 -8.55
N VAL A 55 1.95 0.57 -7.75
CA VAL A 55 1.85 0.24 -6.31
C VAL A 55 1.97 1.49 -5.42
N ALA A 56 2.19 2.68 -6.00
CA ALA A 56 2.44 3.91 -5.24
C ALA A 56 1.36 4.21 -4.19
N PHE A 57 0.09 4.05 -4.55
CA PHE A 57 -1.03 4.25 -3.63
C PHE A 57 -1.01 3.25 -2.47
N ALA A 58 -0.68 1.98 -2.73
CA ALA A 58 -0.61 0.97 -1.69
C ALA A 58 0.53 1.27 -0.70
N SER A 59 1.68 1.70 -1.22
CA SER A 59 2.84 2.09 -0.43
C SER A 59 2.51 3.27 0.49
N SER A 60 1.87 4.32 -0.05
CA SER A 60 1.54 5.52 0.71
C SER A 60 0.53 5.27 1.84
N VAL A 61 -0.37 4.30 1.69
CA VAL A 61 -1.28 3.89 2.77
C VAL A 61 -0.50 3.16 3.87
N THR A 62 0.40 2.24 3.51
CA THR A 62 1.15 1.45 4.50
C THR A 62 2.23 2.24 5.24
N SER A 63 2.80 3.27 4.62
CA SER A 63 3.85 4.10 5.22
C SER A 63 3.35 4.92 6.41
N LYS A 64 2.05 5.29 6.44
CA LYS A 64 1.41 6.02 7.55
C LYS A 64 1.55 5.32 8.91
N TYR A 65 1.61 3.99 8.91
CA TYR A 65 1.64 3.18 10.14
C TYR A 65 3.04 2.68 10.50
N GLN A 66 4.11 3.26 9.94
CA GLN A 66 5.49 2.81 10.17
C GLN A 66 5.93 2.90 11.64
N ALA A 67 5.40 3.86 12.40
CA ALA A 67 5.71 4.01 13.83
C ALA A 67 5.00 3.00 14.74
N CYS A 68 3.82 2.51 14.34
CA CYS A 68 3.05 1.55 15.12
C CYS A 68 2.19 0.67 14.19
N ALA A 69 2.84 -0.32 13.60
CA ALA A 69 2.21 -1.28 12.69
C ALA A 69 1.54 -2.41 13.49
N GLY A 70 0.27 -2.70 13.22
CA GLY A 70 -0.45 -3.86 13.74
C GLY A 70 -0.49 -5.01 12.74
N GLU A 71 -1.04 -6.17 13.13
CA GLU A 71 -1.05 -7.38 12.29
C GLU A 71 -1.80 -7.15 10.95
N ALA A 72 -2.84 -6.31 10.98
CA ALA A 72 -3.56 -5.87 9.79
C ALA A 72 -2.65 -5.11 8.81
N HIS A 73 -1.80 -4.21 9.33
CA HIS A 73 -0.84 -3.44 8.53
C HIS A 73 0.21 -4.36 7.91
N TRP A 74 0.73 -5.32 8.69
CA TRP A 74 1.66 -6.32 8.16
C TRP A 74 1.03 -7.21 7.08
N THR A 75 -0.24 -7.56 7.24
CA THR A 75 -0.98 -8.32 6.24
C THR A 75 -1.14 -7.53 4.94
N ALA A 76 -1.37 -6.22 5.01
CA ALA A 76 -1.38 -5.37 3.82
C ALA A 76 -0.02 -5.35 3.10
N VAL A 77 1.09 -5.21 3.85
CA VAL A 77 2.45 -5.29 3.28
C VAL A 77 2.69 -6.64 2.58
N LYS A 78 2.29 -7.75 3.21
CA LYS A 78 2.37 -9.09 2.59
C LYS A 78 1.56 -9.19 1.30
N ILE A 79 0.39 -8.57 1.22
CA ILE A 79 -0.44 -8.54 0.00
C ILE A 79 0.28 -7.78 -1.12
N ILE A 80 0.90 -6.64 -0.80
CA ILE A 80 1.69 -5.85 -1.77
C ILE A 80 2.86 -6.67 -2.31
N LEU A 81 3.64 -7.30 -1.43
CA LEU A 81 4.77 -8.15 -1.85
C LEU A 81 4.30 -9.35 -2.69
N LYS A 82 3.16 -9.95 -2.34
CA LYS A 82 2.54 -11.03 -3.12
C LYS A 82 2.10 -10.56 -4.50
N TYR A 83 1.56 -9.35 -4.61
CA TYR A 83 1.20 -8.72 -5.88
C TYR A 83 2.45 -8.50 -6.76
N LEU A 84 3.50 -7.89 -6.21
CA LEU A 84 4.78 -7.68 -6.91
C LEU A 84 5.37 -9.00 -7.43
N ARG A 85 5.41 -10.04 -6.60
CA ARG A 85 5.90 -11.36 -7.00
C ARG A 85 5.09 -11.99 -8.13
N ARG A 86 3.76 -11.81 -8.12
CA ARG A 86 2.86 -12.36 -9.16
C ARG A 86 2.90 -11.59 -10.47
N THR A 87 3.26 -10.32 -10.42
CA THR A 87 3.27 -9.40 -11.56
C THR A 87 4.70 -9.04 -11.98
N LYS A 88 5.69 -9.84 -11.60
CA LYS A 88 7.11 -9.59 -11.91
C LYS A 88 7.39 -9.54 -13.41
N ASP A 89 6.62 -10.29 -14.20
CA ASP A 89 6.76 -10.40 -15.66
C ASP A 89 5.80 -9.44 -16.40
N MET A 90 5.08 -8.58 -15.66
CA MET A 90 4.16 -7.59 -16.22
C MET A 90 4.81 -6.21 -16.19
N PHE A 91 4.64 -5.46 -17.28
CA PHE A 91 5.19 -4.12 -17.44
C PHE A 91 4.05 -3.12 -17.62
N LEU A 92 4.22 -1.93 -17.04
CA LEU A 92 3.31 -0.82 -17.29
C LEU A 92 3.74 -0.15 -18.60
N ILE A 93 2.94 -0.32 -19.64
CA ILE A 93 3.14 0.37 -20.92
C ILE A 93 2.25 1.60 -20.91
N TYR A 94 2.86 2.78 -20.80
CA TYR A 94 2.16 4.03 -21.05
C TYR A 94 1.95 4.16 -22.56
N GLY A 95 0.70 4.01 -23.01
CA GLY A 95 0.29 4.25 -24.38
C GLY A 95 -0.31 5.65 -24.52
N GLY A 96 0.04 6.36 -25.59
CA GLY A 96 -0.47 7.69 -25.92
C GLY A 96 0.22 8.24 -27.16
N GLY A 97 -0.41 9.19 -27.84
CA GLY A 97 0.21 9.97 -28.92
C GLY A 97 1.29 10.92 -28.37
N GLU A 98 1.31 12.17 -28.84
CA GLU A 98 2.24 13.18 -28.35
C GLU A 98 2.26 13.26 -26.81
N LEU A 99 3.45 13.37 -26.23
CA LEU A 99 3.73 13.25 -24.79
C LEU A 99 3.27 14.53 -24.06
N ILE A 100 1.96 14.75 -23.97
CA ILE A 100 1.36 15.86 -23.24
C ILE A 100 1.19 15.42 -21.79
N LEU A 101 1.97 16.01 -20.88
CA LEU A 101 1.88 15.76 -19.44
C LEU A 101 0.74 16.60 -18.84
N GLU A 102 -0.46 16.04 -18.78
CA GLU A 102 -1.60 16.63 -18.05
C GLU A 102 -1.74 15.97 -16.68
N GLY A 103 -1.41 16.73 -15.63
CA GLY A 103 -1.52 16.28 -14.24
C GLY A 103 -2.79 16.81 -13.58
N TYR A 104 -3.69 15.92 -13.19
CA TYR A 104 -4.82 16.25 -12.32
C TYR A 104 -4.46 15.86 -10.87
N SER A 105 -4.56 16.81 -9.94
CA SER A 105 -4.32 16.57 -8.52
C SER A 105 -5.63 16.75 -7.74
N ASP A 106 -6.26 15.64 -7.34
CA ASP A 106 -7.37 15.65 -6.39
C ASP A 106 -6.84 15.34 -4.98
N ALA A 107 -6.85 16.34 -4.10
CA ALA A 107 -6.48 16.19 -2.70
C ALA A 107 -7.74 16.05 -1.84
N SER A 108 -8.26 14.82 -1.72
CA SER A 108 -9.44 14.56 -0.89
C SER A 108 -9.05 14.22 0.55
N PHE A 109 -8.89 15.23 1.40
CA PHE A 109 -8.68 15.08 2.85
C PHE A 109 -9.80 14.27 3.54
N GLN A 110 -11.01 14.25 2.97
CA GLN A 110 -12.17 13.48 3.46
C GLN A 110 -12.11 11.97 3.16
N SER A 111 -11.14 11.50 2.35
CA SER A 111 -11.03 10.07 2.03
C SER A 111 -10.37 9.25 3.15
N ASP A 112 -9.74 9.93 4.12
CA ASP A 112 -9.08 9.33 5.28
C ASP A 112 -9.96 9.44 6.54
N GLU A 113 -10.59 8.34 6.93
CA GLU A 113 -11.48 8.28 8.10
C GLU A 113 -10.73 8.44 9.44
N ASP A 114 -9.40 8.29 9.47
CA ASP A 114 -8.62 8.48 10.70
C ASP A 114 -8.30 9.97 10.98
N ASP A 115 -8.07 10.77 9.94
CA ASP A 115 -7.64 12.18 10.07
C ASP A 115 -8.71 13.20 9.62
N ALA A 116 -9.85 12.77 9.07
CA ALA A 116 -10.95 13.68 8.74
C ALA A 116 -11.54 14.34 10.00
N LYS A 117 -11.11 15.57 10.28
CA LYS A 117 -11.74 16.47 11.26
C LYS A 117 -12.50 17.58 10.55
N SER A 118 -13.80 17.70 10.84
CA SER A 118 -14.57 18.89 10.49
C SER A 118 -14.02 20.08 11.28
N GLN A 119 -13.55 21.11 10.57
CA GLN A 119 -13.34 22.42 11.17
C GLN A 119 -14.70 23.12 11.21
N SER A 120 -15.20 23.42 12.41
CA SER A 120 -16.38 24.24 12.66
C SER A 120 -15.95 25.68 12.97
#